data_AF-A0A8H5BNB4-F1
#
_entry.id   AF-A0A8H5BNB4-F1
#
_cell.length_a   1.000
_cell.length_b   1.000
_cell.length_c   1.000
_cell.angle_alpha   90.00
_cell.angle_beta   90.00
_cell.angle_gamma   90.00
#
_symmetry.space_group_name_H-M   'P 1'
#
loop_
_entity.id
_entity.type
_entity.pdbx_description
1 polymer ?
#
loop_
_entity_poly.entity_id
_entity_poly.type
_entity_poly.pdbx_seq_one_letter_code
_entity_poly.pdbx_strand_id
1 'polypeptide(L)'
;MDRRRGIEAILGIGGGLASKESEQNLDVARDLGNKGKHLEALPFILKAMEDPNNLDAILHYSAYAPSQRDRLKMLEDAERRGRRILLKELGPKAFDDDGDSVGHFWGILQTRPYMRVLNSLLEMYFQMNYTTKSANMGIEMLRLCPGDNMGIRCGLGSSLIRDGRYADALSFAQVWSSEDTMKAGGIPPRGGTVFKEPKREPLSVAEETRLSGRYDCTELMHTAALASFKLFGDCELSRQYLRIASKVNPFILVRILASAKGLTRAERGGRVRRV
;
A
#
# COMPACT_ATOMS: atom_id res chain seq x y z
N MET A 1 -9.34 -9.44 -4.03
CA MET A 1 -9.81 -10.40 -3.00
C MET A 1 -8.71 -10.58 -1.99
N ASP A 2 -8.96 -10.10 -0.78
CA ASP A 2 -8.02 -10.19 0.34
C ASP A 2 -8.02 -11.62 0.86
N ARG A 3 -6.94 -12.38 0.62
CA ARG A 3 -6.78 -13.74 1.14
C ARG A 3 -6.15 -13.64 2.53
N ARG A 4 -6.63 -14.44 3.50
CA ARG A 4 -5.88 -14.69 4.73
C ARG A 4 -4.43 -15.08 4.36
N ARG A 5 -3.43 -14.47 5.00
CA ARG A 5 -2.00 -14.70 4.73
C ARG A 5 -1.28 -15.23 5.97
N GLY A 6 -0.28 -16.08 5.75
CA GLY A 6 0.56 -16.62 6.82
C GLY A 6 -0.21 -17.52 7.78
N ILE A 7 0.00 -17.32 9.09
CA ILE A 7 -0.55 -18.17 10.16
C ILE A 7 -2.08 -18.29 10.09
N GLU A 8 -2.81 -17.24 9.71
CA GLU A 8 -4.28 -17.30 9.54
C GLU A 8 -4.71 -18.29 8.45
N ALA A 9 -3.93 -18.42 7.38
CA ALA A 9 -4.20 -19.38 6.31
C ALA A 9 -3.82 -20.82 6.71
N ILE A 10 -2.77 -20.96 7.52
CA ILE A 10 -2.24 -22.27 7.94
C ILE A 10 -3.11 -22.90 9.05
N LEU A 11 -3.52 -22.09 10.02
CA LEU A 11 -4.22 -22.55 11.22
C LEU A 11 -5.72 -22.28 11.20
N GLY A 12 -6.24 -21.57 10.20
CA GLY A 12 -7.67 -21.23 10.10
C GLY A 12 -8.17 -20.29 11.19
N ILE A 13 -7.28 -19.69 11.99
CA ILE A 13 -7.59 -18.80 13.13
C ILE A 13 -7.77 -17.31 12.74
N GLY A 14 -8.28 -17.05 11.54
CA GLY A 14 -8.38 -15.68 11.02
C GLY A 14 -9.72 -15.00 11.30
N GLY A 15 -9.69 -13.72 11.68
CA GLY A 15 -10.89 -12.90 11.93
C GLY A 15 -10.81 -12.04 13.20
N GLY A 16 -9.68 -12.14 13.93
CA GLY A 16 -9.34 -11.21 15.01
C GLY A 16 -10.22 -11.43 16.23
N LEU A 17 -11.24 -10.57 16.40
CA LEU A 17 -12.15 -10.56 17.54
C LEU A 17 -13.60 -10.96 17.16
N ALA A 18 -13.79 -11.42 15.93
CA ALA A 18 -15.08 -11.90 15.46
C ALA A 18 -15.45 -13.23 16.12
N SER A 19 -16.74 -13.46 16.31
CA SER A 19 -17.29 -14.74 16.73
C SER A 19 -17.07 -15.81 15.66
N LYS A 20 -16.91 -17.05 16.10
CA LYS A 20 -16.72 -18.20 15.20
C LYS A 20 -17.86 -18.37 14.19
N GLU A 21 -19.11 -18.09 14.61
CA GLU A 21 -20.27 -18.13 13.71
C GLU A 21 -20.16 -17.07 12.61
N SER A 22 -19.78 -15.84 12.97
CA SER A 22 -19.58 -14.76 12.01
C SER A 22 -18.44 -15.07 11.03
N GLU A 23 -17.34 -15.63 11.52
CA GLU A 23 -16.22 -16.06 10.67
C GLU A 23 -16.61 -17.19 9.71
N GLN A 24 -17.38 -18.19 10.17
CA GLN A 24 -17.88 -19.28 9.33
C GLN A 24 -18.78 -18.76 8.21
N ASN A 25 -19.70 -17.85 8.51
CA ASN A 25 -20.52 -17.20 7.48
C ASN A 25 -19.65 -16.46 6.47
N LEU A 26 -18.65 -15.72 6.94
CA LEU A 26 -17.76 -14.99 6.03
C LEU A 26 -16.90 -15.93 5.16
N ASP A 27 -16.47 -17.08 5.68
CA ASP A 27 -15.73 -18.07 4.91
C ASP A 27 -16.59 -18.70 3.82
N VAL A 28 -17.86 -19.00 4.10
CA VAL A 28 -18.84 -19.41 3.06
C VAL A 28 -19.00 -18.32 1.99
N ALA A 29 -19.14 -17.06 2.40
CA ALA A 29 -19.24 -15.93 1.47
C ALA A 29 -17.99 -15.81 0.58
N ARG A 30 -16.79 -16.00 1.14
CA ARG A 30 -15.51 -15.97 0.41
C ARG A 30 -15.44 -17.09 -0.62
N ASP A 31 -15.83 -18.31 -0.24
CA ASP A 31 -15.84 -19.45 -1.16
C ASP A 31 -16.82 -19.26 -2.32
N LEU A 32 -18.00 -18.71 -2.06
CA LEU A 32 -18.96 -18.34 -3.11
C LEU A 32 -18.40 -17.23 -4.00
N GLY A 33 -17.80 -16.18 -3.40
CA GLY A 33 -17.15 -15.10 -4.13
C GLY A 33 -16.02 -15.58 -5.04
N ASN A 34 -15.17 -16.49 -4.57
CA ASN A 34 -14.09 -17.10 -5.37
C ASN A 34 -14.62 -17.89 -6.58
N LYS A 35 -15.85 -18.41 -6.50
CA LYS A 35 -16.56 -19.07 -7.59
C LYS A 35 -17.35 -18.09 -8.49
N GLY A 36 -17.23 -16.78 -8.27
CA GLY A 36 -17.97 -15.74 -9.01
C GLY A 36 -19.44 -15.60 -8.59
N LYS A 37 -19.88 -16.32 -7.55
CA LYS A 37 -21.27 -16.34 -7.06
C LYS A 37 -21.55 -15.19 -6.09
N HIS A 38 -21.32 -13.95 -6.56
CA HIS A 38 -21.35 -12.76 -5.71
C HIS A 38 -22.72 -12.46 -5.09
N LEU A 39 -23.82 -12.77 -5.79
CA LEU A 39 -25.18 -12.59 -5.25
C LEU A 39 -25.52 -13.66 -4.20
N GLU A 40 -25.08 -14.90 -4.41
CA GLU A 40 -25.26 -15.99 -3.42
C GLU A 40 -24.42 -15.74 -2.17
N ALA A 41 -23.29 -15.04 -2.27
CA ALA A 41 -22.46 -14.68 -1.12
C ALA A 41 -23.11 -13.63 -0.20
N LEU A 42 -24.00 -12.78 -0.73
CA LEU A 42 -24.50 -11.60 -0.02
C LEU A 42 -25.22 -11.92 1.30
N PRO A 43 -26.13 -12.91 1.39
CA PRO A 43 -26.79 -13.26 2.65
C PRO A 43 -25.79 -13.67 3.74
N PHE A 44 -24.72 -14.38 3.39
CA PHE A 44 -23.68 -14.80 4.31
C PHE A 44 -22.81 -13.63 4.78
N ILE A 45 -22.52 -12.67 3.90
CA ILE A 45 -21.84 -11.43 4.28
C ILE A 45 -22.70 -10.63 5.27
N LEU A 46 -23.99 -10.47 4.97
CA LEU A 46 -24.92 -9.74 5.86
C LEU A 46 -25.04 -10.42 7.22
N LYS A 47 -25.12 -11.76 7.25
CA LYS A 47 -25.14 -12.53 8.50
C LYS A 47 -23.84 -12.35 9.30
N ALA A 48 -22.69 -12.38 8.64
CA ALA A 48 -21.41 -12.13 9.30
C ALA A 48 -21.31 -10.70 9.88
N MET A 49 -21.88 -9.70 9.20
CA MET A 49 -21.88 -8.30 9.65
C MET A 49 -22.75 -8.01 10.87
N GLU A 50 -23.65 -8.91 11.26
CA GLU A 50 -24.39 -8.80 12.52
C GLU A 50 -23.43 -8.76 13.73
N ASP A 51 -22.26 -9.40 13.60
CA ASP A 51 -21.16 -9.26 14.56
C ASP A 51 -20.38 -7.96 14.30
N PRO A 52 -20.45 -6.96 15.20
CA PRO A 52 -19.78 -5.69 15.00
C PRO A 52 -18.25 -5.79 15.03
N ASN A 53 -17.67 -6.88 15.55
CA ASN A 53 -16.23 -7.10 15.58
C ASN A 53 -15.68 -7.63 14.26
N ASN A 54 -16.53 -8.15 13.36
CA ASN A 54 -16.09 -8.67 12.08
C ASN A 54 -15.88 -7.56 11.04
N LEU A 55 -14.76 -6.84 11.17
CA LEU A 55 -14.37 -5.79 10.21
C LEU A 55 -14.17 -6.33 8.79
N ASP A 56 -13.73 -7.59 8.65
CA ASP A 56 -13.58 -8.21 7.34
C ASP A 56 -14.93 -8.35 6.63
N ALA A 57 -16.01 -8.70 7.35
CA ALA A 57 -17.35 -8.77 6.76
C ALA A 57 -17.80 -7.40 6.21
N ILE A 58 -17.53 -6.31 6.95
CA ILE A 58 -17.79 -4.94 6.49
C ILE A 58 -16.97 -4.62 5.24
N LEU A 59 -15.70 -4.99 5.22
CA LEU A 59 -14.82 -4.82 4.07
C LEU A 59 -15.36 -5.58 2.84
N HIS A 60 -15.80 -6.82 3.00
CA HIS A 60 -16.40 -7.61 1.93
C HIS A 60 -17.70 -6.98 1.42
N TYR A 61 -18.57 -6.50 2.30
CA TYR A 61 -19.80 -5.82 1.92
C TYR A 61 -19.54 -4.49 1.21
N SER A 62 -18.45 -3.79 1.54
CA SER A 62 -18.09 -2.51 0.89
C SER A 62 -17.91 -2.64 -0.63
N ALA A 63 -17.59 -3.83 -1.14
CA ALA A 63 -17.48 -4.07 -2.58
C ALA A 63 -18.83 -3.99 -3.32
N TYR A 64 -19.96 -4.06 -2.61
CA TYR A 64 -21.32 -3.96 -3.13
C TYR A 64 -21.90 -2.55 -2.98
N ALA A 65 -21.11 -1.59 -2.50
CA ALA A 65 -21.56 -0.22 -2.36
C ALA A 65 -21.93 0.39 -3.74
N PRO A 66 -23.02 1.18 -3.83
CA PRO A 66 -23.53 1.68 -5.12
C PRO A 66 -22.61 2.72 -5.77
N SER A 67 -21.71 3.34 -5.00
CA SER A 67 -20.71 4.26 -5.52
C SER A 67 -19.39 4.18 -4.76
N GLN A 68 -18.32 4.70 -5.37
CA GLN A 68 -17.02 4.84 -4.71
C GLN A 68 -17.08 5.72 -3.45
N ARG A 69 -17.98 6.71 -3.42
CA ARG A 69 -18.17 7.58 -2.24
C ARG A 69 -18.82 6.82 -1.09
N ASP A 70 -19.82 6.00 -1.38
CA ASP A 70 -20.49 5.17 -0.38
C ASP A 70 -19.53 4.12 0.17
N ARG A 71 -18.75 3.48 -0.72
CA ARG A 71 -17.70 2.55 -0.34
C ARG A 71 -16.68 3.21 0.59
N LEU A 72 -16.22 4.41 0.25
CA LEU A 72 -15.27 5.14 1.07
C LEU A 72 -15.82 5.43 2.46
N LYS A 73 -17.07 5.92 2.55
CA LYS A 73 -17.73 6.19 3.83
C LYS A 73 -17.83 4.92 4.69
N MET A 74 -18.22 3.79 4.10
CA MET A 74 -18.28 2.50 4.81
C MET A 74 -16.91 2.08 5.37
N LEU A 75 -15.84 2.28 4.61
CA LEU A 75 -14.49 1.95 5.05
C LEU A 75 -13.97 2.91 6.13
N GLU A 76 -14.27 4.21 6.04
CA GLU A 76 -13.97 5.18 7.10
C GLU A 76 -14.74 4.85 8.40
N ASP A 77 -15.98 4.38 8.29
CA ASP A 77 -16.77 3.90 9.44
C ASP A 77 -16.18 2.61 10.05
N ALA A 78 -15.70 1.70 9.19
CA ALA A 78 -15.05 0.46 9.61
C ALA A 78 -13.71 0.72 10.32
N GLU A 79 -12.91 1.68 9.84
CA GLU A 79 -11.66 2.11 10.50
C GLU A 79 -11.95 2.65 11.90
N ARG A 80 -12.89 3.60 12.03
CA ARG A 80 -13.27 4.17 13.33
C ARG A 80 -13.79 3.11 14.30
N ARG A 81 -14.54 2.12 13.78
CA ARG A 81 -15.03 0.99 14.57
C ARG A 81 -13.87 0.11 15.02
N GLY A 82 -12.99 -0.29 14.11
CA GLY A 82 -11.84 -1.14 14.41
C GLY A 82 -10.89 -0.49 15.40
N ARG A 83 -10.63 0.81 15.26
CA ARG A 83 -9.83 1.58 16.23
C ARG A 83 -10.43 1.51 17.64
N ARG A 84 -11.75 1.69 17.77
CA ARG A 84 -12.45 1.59 19.07
C ARG A 84 -12.37 0.19 19.67
N ILE A 85 -12.55 -0.84 18.86
CA ILE A 85 -12.45 -2.25 19.28
C ILE A 85 -11.03 -2.52 19.81
N LEU A 86 -10.00 -2.11 19.07
CA LEU A 86 -8.61 -2.34 19.44
C LEU A 86 -8.19 -1.56 20.68
N LEU A 87 -8.66 -0.32 20.87
CA LEU A 87 -8.41 0.41 22.11
C LEU A 87 -9.05 -0.25 23.34
N LYS A 88 -10.19 -0.92 23.15
CA LYS A 88 -10.86 -1.68 24.22
C LYS A 88 -10.10 -2.98 24.53
N GLU A 89 -9.64 -3.67 23.50
CA GLU A 89 -8.98 -4.98 23.63
C GLU A 89 -7.52 -4.88 24.08
N LEU A 90 -6.75 -3.97 23.48
CA LEU A 90 -5.30 -3.84 23.67
C LEU A 90 -4.94 -2.67 24.60
N GLY A 91 -5.93 -1.93 25.07
CA GLY A 91 -5.76 -0.79 25.97
C GLY A 91 -5.59 0.56 25.26
N PRO A 92 -5.60 1.67 26.03
CA PRO A 92 -5.62 3.03 25.48
C PRO A 92 -4.37 3.39 24.67
N LYS A 93 -3.23 2.72 24.93
CA LYS A 93 -1.96 2.93 24.24
C LYS A 93 -1.75 2.03 23.02
N ALA A 94 -2.77 1.31 22.56
CA ALA A 94 -2.65 0.37 21.43
C ALA A 94 -2.13 1.00 20.13
N PHE A 95 -2.24 2.33 19.99
CA PHE A 95 -1.78 3.07 18.82
C PHE A 95 -0.63 4.03 19.13
N ASP A 96 -0.11 4.05 20.36
CA ASP A 96 0.94 4.98 20.79
C ASP A 96 2.31 4.32 20.58
N ASP A 97 3.31 5.12 20.18
CA ASP A 97 4.66 4.60 19.89
C ASP A 97 5.37 4.09 21.16
N ASP A 98 4.93 4.49 22.36
CA ASP A 98 5.41 4.00 23.66
C ASP A 98 4.56 2.83 24.21
N GLY A 99 3.57 2.35 23.46
CA GLY A 99 2.78 1.17 23.79
C GLY A 99 3.34 -0.14 23.18
N ASP A 100 2.80 -1.28 23.61
CA ASP A 100 3.32 -2.61 23.23
C ASP A 100 2.87 -3.09 21.83
N SER A 101 1.93 -2.39 21.20
CA SER A 101 1.28 -2.84 19.97
C SER A 101 1.93 -2.28 18.70
N VAL A 102 2.28 -0.98 18.68
CA VAL A 102 2.85 -0.32 17.50
C VAL A 102 4.16 -0.99 17.12
N GLY A 103 4.38 -1.24 15.83
CA GLY A 103 5.50 -2.04 15.36
C GLY A 103 5.18 -3.53 15.24
N HIS A 104 4.16 -4.02 15.93
CA HIS A 104 3.83 -5.43 16.07
C HIS A 104 2.43 -5.81 15.55
N PHE A 105 1.73 -4.90 14.87
CA PHE A 105 0.34 -5.11 14.40
C PHE A 105 0.16 -6.34 13.49
N TRP A 106 1.21 -6.84 12.83
CA TRP A 106 1.08 -8.08 12.06
C TRP A 106 1.17 -9.35 12.91
N GLY A 107 1.94 -9.29 14.01
CA GLY A 107 2.08 -10.39 14.97
C GLY A 107 0.85 -10.55 15.88
N ILE A 108 0.14 -9.45 16.13
CA ILE A 108 -1.11 -9.43 16.90
C ILE A 108 -2.26 -9.81 15.96
N LEU A 109 -2.96 -10.92 16.22
CA LEU A 109 -4.01 -11.40 15.32
C LEU A 109 -5.22 -10.46 15.29
N GLN A 110 -5.56 -9.88 16.43
CA GLN A 110 -6.68 -8.97 16.63
C GLN A 110 -6.61 -7.73 15.75
N THR A 111 -5.41 -7.24 15.44
CA THR A 111 -5.18 -6.02 14.64
C THR A 111 -5.24 -6.26 13.13
N ARG A 112 -5.21 -7.51 12.66
CA ARG A 112 -5.14 -7.81 11.22
C ARG A 112 -6.38 -7.38 10.42
N PRO A 113 -7.62 -7.60 10.87
CA PRO A 113 -8.79 -7.07 10.18
C PRO A 113 -8.76 -5.55 10.04
N TYR A 114 -8.27 -4.84 11.08
CA TYR A 114 -8.09 -3.39 11.02
C TYR A 114 -7.05 -2.97 9.97
N MET A 115 -5.90 -3.65 9.91
CA MET A 115 -4.87 -3.39 8.89
C MET A 115 -5.40 -3.62 7.46
N ARG A 116 -6.26 -4.62 7.23
CA ARG A 116 -6.94 -4.86 5.94
C ARG A 116 -7.90 -3.74 5.55
N VAL A 117 -8.63 -3.19 6.52
CA VAL A 117 -9.45 -1.98 6.31
C VAL A 117 -8.57 -0.79 5.92
N LEU A 118 -7.45 -0.55 6.62
CA LEU A 118 -6.52 0.53 6.28
C LEU A 118 -5.95 0.40 4.87
N ASN A 119 -5.58 -0.82 4.45
CA ASN A 119 -5.11 -1.06 3.08
C ASN A 119 -6.17 -0.68 2.04
N SER A 120 -7.43 -1.07 2.31
CA SER A 120 -8.55 -0.77 1.41
C SER A 120 -8.85 0.74 1.35
N LEU A 121 -8.71 1.45 2.47
CA LEU A 121 -8.78 2.92 2.49
C LEU A 121 -7.65 3.56 1.71
N LEU A 122 -6.41 3.07 1.87
CA LEU A 122 -5.25 3.56 1.12
C LEU A 122 -5.47 3.45 -0.38
N GLU A 123 -5.95 2.30 -0.86
CA GLU A 123 -6.27 2.06 -2.27
C GLU A 123 -7.38 3.00 -2.76
N MET A 124 -8.45 3.16 -1.98
CA MET A 124 -9.56 4.07 -2.32
C MET A 124 -9.10 5.53 -2.40
N TYR A 125 -8.33 6.00 -1.42
CA TYR A 125 -7.78 7.35 -1.43
C TYR A 125 -6.87 7.59 -2.63
N PHE A 126 -6.05 6.59 -2.98
CA PHE A 126 -5.19 6.68 -4.16
C PHE A 126 -6.02 6.77 -5.46
N GLN A 127 -7.03 5.91 -5.62
CA GLN A 127 -7.89 5.88 -6.81
C GLN A 127 -8.73 7.16 -6.96
N MET A 128 -9.19 7.74 -5.86
CA MET A 128 -10.00 8.96 -5.83
C MET A 128 -9.18 10.25 -5.88
N ASN A 129 -7.85 10.17 -6.07
CA ASN A 129 -6.94 11.31 -6.08
C ASN A 129 -6.89 12.10 -4.76
N TYR A 130 -7.22 11.48 -3.63
CA TYR A 130 -7.00 12.06 -2.30
C TYR A 130 -5.55 11.80 -1.86
N THR A 131 -4.62 12.50 -2.52
CA THR A 131 -3.17 12.24 -2.46
C THR A 131 -2.61 12.28 -1.04
N THR A 132 -2.94 13.33 -0.28
CA THR A 132 -2.43 13.51 1.09
C THR A 132 -2.94 12.42 2.03
N LYS A 133 -4.24 12.07 1.93
CA LYS A 133 -4.83 10.98 2.72
C LYS A 133 -4.19 9.64 2.38
N SER A 134 -3.94 9.36 1.10
CA SER A 134 -3.29 8.12 0.64
C SER A 134 -1.86 8.01 1.18
N ALA A 135 -1.06 9.07 1.06
CA ALA A 135 0.30 9.11 1.58
C ALA A 135 0.36 8.91 3.09
N ASN A 136 -0.48 9.64 3.84
CA ASN A 136 -0.52 9.54 5.30
C ASN A 136 -1.02 8.17 5.77
N MET A 137 -1.96 7.56 5.07
CA MET A 137 -2.41 6.19 5.39
C MET A 137 -1.27 5.19 5.22
N GLY A 138 -0.48 5.30 4.15
CA GLY A 138 0.64 4.37 3.93
C GLY A 138 1.75 4.56 4.94
N ILE A 139 2.02 5.80 5.35
CA ILE A 139 2.94 6.12 6.44
C ILE A 139 2.48 5.49 7.75
N GLU A 140 1.20 5.65 8.09
CA GLU A 140 0.64 5.08 9.32
C GLU A 140 0.69 3.55 9.30
N MET A 141 0.35 2.92 8.18
CA MET A 141 0.43 1.46 8.06
C MET A 141 1.85 0.92 8.25
N LEU A 142 2.87 1.62 7.73
CA LEU A 142 4.28 1.25 7.94
C LEU A 142 4.79 1.59 9.35
N ARG A 143 4.19 2.57 10.04
CA ARG A 143 4.43 2.77 11.48
C ARG A 143 3.89 1.60 12.30
N LEU A 144 2.65 1.21 12.05
CA LEU A 144 1.97 0.12 12.76
C LEU A 144 2.61 -1.25 12.44
N CYS A 145 3.03 -1.44 11.19
CA CYS A 145 3.63 -2.66 10.67
C CYS A 145 4.92 -2.35 9.87
N PRO A 146 6.05 -2.05 10.54
CA PRO A 146 7.33 -1.72 9.91
C PRO A 146 7.90 -2.82 9.03
N GLY A 147 7.61 -4.09 9.35
CA GLY A 147 8.01 -5.26 8.56
C GLY A 147 7.35 -5.34 7.19
N ASP A 148 6.43 -4.42 6.86
CA ASP A 148 5.77 -4.29 5.57
C ASP A 148 5.12 -5.61 5.10
N ASN A 149 4.49 -6.34 6.02
CA ASN A 149 3.89 -7.64 5.73
C ASN A 149 2.74 -7.58 4.70
N MET A 150 2.21 -6.38 4.45
CA MET A 150 1.16 -6.12 3.48
C MET A 150 1.68 -5.58 2.14
N GLY A 151 2.98 -5.28 2.01
CA GLY A 151 3.58 -4.80 0.77
C GLY A 151 3.27 -3.33 0.43
N ILE A 152 2.99 -2.51 1.44
CA ILE A 152 2.72 -1.08 1.34
C ILE A 152 3.92 -0.32 0.78
N ARG A 153 5.15 -0.77 1.06
CA ARG A 153 6.37 -0.06 0.62
C ARG A 153 6.46 0.10 -0.90
N CYS A 154 5.98 -0.88 -1.67
CA CYS A 154 6.01 -0.81 -3.13
C CYS A 154 5.13 0.35 -3.68
N GLY A 155 4.05 0.70 -2.98
CA GLY A 155 3.08 1.73 -3.42
C GLY A 155 3.26 3.11 -2.78
N LEU A 156 3.88 3.20 -1.60
CA LEU A 156 3.98 4.46 -0.85
C LEU A 156 4.72 5.55 -1.63
N GLY A 157 5.81 5.21 -2.34
CA GLY A 157 6.56 6.16 -3.17
C GLY A 157 5.69 6.88 -4.20
N SER A 158 4.78 6.14 -4.85
CA SER A 158 3.81 6.73 -5.78
C SER A 158 2.84 7.68 -5.08
N SER A 159 2.39 7.34 -3.87
CA SER A 159 1.48 8.18 -3.09
C SER A 159 2.15 9.48 -2.66
N LEU A 160 3.39 9.43 -2.18
CA LEU A 160 4.20 10.60 -1.80
C LEU A 160 4.45 11.53 -3.00
N ILE A 161 4.84 10.96 -4.15
CA ILE A 161 5.08 11.72 -5.39
C ILE A 161 3.82 12.44 -5.86
N ARG A 162 2.66 11.77 -5.81
CA ARG A 162 1.38 12.37 -6.21
C ARG A 162 0.95 13.50 -5.28
N ASP A 163 1.35 13.43 -4.01
CA ASP A 163 1.15 14.49 -3.02
C ASP A 163 2.18 15.63 -3.13
N GLY A 164 3.14 15.54 -4.06
CA GLY A 164 4.20 16.53 -4.21
C GLY A 164 5.35 16.41 -3.19
N ARG A 165 5.35 15.37 -2.35
CA ARG A 165 6.35 15.13 -1.30
C ARG A 165 7.59 14.43 -1.86
N TYR A 166 8.27 15.08 -2.81
CA TYR A 166 9.40 14.48 -3.52
C TYR A 166 10.59 14.18 -2.60
N ALA A 167 10.89 15.05 -1.63
CA ALA A 167 11.98 14.83 -0.67
C ALA A 167 11.75 13.55 0.15
N ASP A 168 10.53 13.39 0.68
CA ASP A 168 10.12 12.20 1.45
C ASP A 168 10.16 10.95 0.58
N ALA A 169 9.68 11.03 -0.67
CA ALA A 169 9.70 9.91 -1.60
C ALA A 169 11.14 9.44 -1.91
N LEU A 170 12.07 10.37 -2.11
CA LEU A 170 13.47 10.04 -2.36
C LEU A 170 14.14 9.48 -1.10
N SER A 171 13.92 10.10 0.06
CA SER A 171 14.42 9.61 1.34
C SER A 171 13.95 8.17 1.62
N PHE A 172 12.65 7.92 1.42
CA PHE A 172 12.04 6.60 1.56
C PHE A 172 12.70 5.56 0.66
N ALA A 173 12.85 5.87 -0.63
CA ALA A 173 13.47 4.97 -1.59
C ALA A 173 14.94 4.70 -1.26
N GLN A 174 15.69 5.70 -0.79
CA GLN A 174 17.08 5.56 -0.36
C GLN A 174 17.21 4.66 0.87
N VAL A 175 16.37 4.84 1.88
CA VAL A 175 16.37 4.02 3.11
C VAL A 175 16.12 2.54 2.78
N TRP A 176 15.11 2.25 1.96
CA TRP A 176 14.78 0.88 1.53
C TRP A 176 15.77 0.29 0.50
N SER A 177 16.75 1.07 0.04
CA SER A 177 17.81 0.65 -0.91
C SER A 177 19.20 0.64 -0.27
N SER A 178 19.29 1.06 0.99
CA SER A 178 20.53 1.05 1.78
C SER A 178 21.00 -0.38 2.04
N GLU A 179 22.30 -0.55 2.24
CA GLU A 179 22.87 -1.88 2.49
C GLU A 179 22.31 -2.52 3.77
N ASP A 180 22.10 -1.71 4.81
CA ASP A 180 21.58 -2.15 6.11
C ASP A 180 20.21 -2.83 5.96
N THR A 181 19.32 -2.20 5.18
CA THR A 181 17.99 -2.76 4.90
C THR A 181 18.07 -4.00 4.02
N MET A 182 18.95 -4.03 3.02
CA MET A 182 18.99 -5.13 2.04
C MET A 182 19.76 -6.38 2.50
N LYS A 183 20.84 -6.23 3.27
CA LYS A 183 21.71 -7.37 3.67
C LYS A 183 21.23 -8.07 4.95
N ALA A 184 20.60 -7.35 5.87
CA ALA A 184 20.22 -7.90 7.17
C ALA A 184 18.73 -8.25 7.30
N GLY A 185 17.92 -8.07 6.23
CA GLY A 185 16.46 -8.00 6.38
C GLY A 185 16.05 -6.90 7.37
N GLY A 186 16.90 -5.87 7.49
CA GLY A 186 16.77 -4.82 8.49
C GLY A 186 15.47 -4.07 8.25
N ILE A 187 14.62 -4.02 9.27
CA ILE A 187 13.38 -3.26 9.22
C ILE A 187 13.74 -1.81 9.57
N PRO A 188 13.68 -0.86 8.63
CA PRO A 188 14.00 0.52 8.96
C PRO A 188 12.98 1.08 9.97
N PRO A 189 13.39 2.03 10.83
CA PRO A 189 12.49 2.62 11.82
C PRO A 189 11.18 3.12 11.21
N ARG A 190 10.05 2.73 11.81
CA ARG A 190 8.68 3.01 11.31
C ARG A 190 8.48 2.62 9.84
N GLY A 191 9.10 1.53 9.40
CA GLY A 191 9.04 1.05 8.01
C GLY A 191 9.67 2.03 7.01
N GLY A 192 10.66 2.82 7.44
CA GLY A 192 11.38 3.77 6.59
C GLY A 192 10.68 5.13 6.43
N THR A 193 9.65 5.40 7.23
CA THR A 193 8.86 6.64 7.17
C THR A 193 9.41 7.76 8.06
N VAL A 194 10.55 7.54 8.73
CA VAL A 194 11.34 8.61 9.34
C VAL A 194 12.13 9.31 8.24
N PHE A 195 11.47 10.24 7.55
CA PHE A 195 12.07 10.96 6.42
C PHE A 195 13.22 11.85 6.89
N LYS A 196 14.32 11.77 6.15
CA LYS A 196 15.54 12.58 6.34
C LYS A 196 15.80 13.35 5.05
N GLU A 197 16.66 14.36 5.14
CA GLU A 197 17.14 15.03 3.93
C GLU A 197 17.75 14.00 2.95
N PRO A 198 17.25 13.93 1.70
CA PRO A 198 17.71 12.92 0.76
C PRO A 198 19.12 13.22 0.28
N LYS A 199 19.91 12.16 0.12
CA LYS A 199 21.27 12.23 -0.40
C LYS A 199 21.26 12.65 -1.87
N ARG A 200 22.23 13.48 -2.26
CA ARG A 200 22.40 13.97 -3.63
C ARG A 200 23.65 13.39 -4.30
N GLU A 201 24.54 12.80 -3.52
CA GLU A 201 25.78 12.20 -3.99
C GLU A 201 25.48 11.08 -5.00
N PRO A 202 26.20 11.04 -6.14
CA PRO A 202 26.11 9.92 -7.07
C PRO A 202 26.41 8.59 -6.40
N LEU A 203 25.73 7.54 -6.84
CA LEU A 203 25.99 6.17 -6.40
C LEU A 203 27.36 5.72 -6.88
N SER A 204 28.06 4.96 -6.06
CA SER A 204 29.23 4.21 -6.51
C SER A 204 28.83 3.13 -7.54
N VAL A 205 29.79 2.68 -8.34
CA VAL A 205 29.56 1.61 -9.32
C VAL A 205 29.05 0.33 -8.65
N ALA A 206 29.55 0.03 -7.44
CA ALA A 206 29.12 -1.12 -6.66
C ALA A 206 27.64 -1.00 -6.22
N GLU A 207 27.23 0.17 -5.76
CA GLU A 207 25.83 0.44 -5.39
C GLU A 207 24.89 0.38 -6.60
N GLU A 208 25.25 1.01 -7.72
CA GLU A 208 24.44 0.99 -8.95
C GLU A 208 24.27 -0.45 -9.47
N THR A 209 25.34 -1.25 -9.44
CA THR A 209 25.31 -2.67 -9.83
C THR A 209 24.42 -3.49 -8.91
N ARG A 210 24.58 -3.31 -7.59
CA ARG A 210 23.77 -4.01 -6.58
C ARG A 210 22.29 -3.69 -6.72
N LEU A 211 21.93 -2.41 -6.89
CA LEU A 211 20.53 -1.99 -7.05
C LEU A 211 19.95 -2.44 -8.40
N SER A 212 20.76 -2.55 -9.44
CA SER A 212 20.33 -3.07 -10.74
C SER A 212 19.97 -4.57 -10.73
N GLY A 213 20.45 -5.33 -9.74
CA GLY A 213 20.13 -6.76 -9.57
C GLY A 213 18.93 -7.02 -8.66
N ARG A 214 18.25 -5.97 -8.18
CA ARG A 214 17.14 -6.09 -7.23
C ARG A 214 15.85 -6.55 -7.93
N TYR A 215 15.09 -7.42 -7.27
CA TYR A 215 13.82 -7.96 -7.77
C TYR A 215 12.60 -7.68 -6.87
N ASP A 216 12.79 -7.20 -5.63
CA ASP A 216 11.70 -6.83 -4.73
C ASP A 216 11.38 -5.32 -4.82
N CYS A 217 10.08 -4.97 -4.79
CA CYS A 217 9.57 -3.59 -4.88
C CYS A 217 10.36 -2.68 -5.84
N THR A 218 10.51 -3.14 -7.09
CA THR A 218 11.22 -2.44 -8.17
C THR A 218 10.69 -1.01 -8.43
N GLU A 219 9.46 -0.72 -8.00
CA GLU A 219 8.79 0.57 -8.02
C GLU A 219 9.55 1.64 -7.21
N LEU A 220 10.35 1.23 -6.22
CA LEU A 220 11.19 2.15 -5.45
C LEU A 220 12.26 2.82 -6.31
N MET A 221 12.77 2.14 -7.34
CA MET A 221 13.77 2.74 -8.25
C MET A 221 13.13 3.76 -9.18
N HIS A 222 11.89 3.53 -9.60
CA HIS A 222 11.10 4.50 -10.33
C HIS A 222 10.76 5.72 -9.46
N THR A 223 10.44 5.47 -8.18
CA THR A 223 10.24 6.52 -7.18
C THR A 223 11.49 7.37 -7.03
N ALA A 224 12.66 6.74 -6.81
CA ALA A 224 13.93 7.43 -6.67
C ALA A 224 14.28 8.25 -7.92
N ALA A 225 14.11 7.68 -9.12
CA ALA A 225 14.39 8.37 -10.39
C ALA A 225 13.53 9.62 -10.57
N LEU A 226 12.21 9.50 -10.38
CA LEU A 226 11.30 10.64 -10.55
C LEU A 226 11.50 11.69 -9.45
N ALA A 227 11.65 11.26 -8.19
CA ALA A 227 11.80 12.16 -7.06
C ALA A 227 13.13 12.94 -7.12
N SER A 228 14.26 12.27 -7.40
CA SER A 228 15.56 12.93 -7.58
C SER A 228 15.55 13.90 -8.75
N PHE A 229 14.93 13.53 -9.88
CA PHE A 229 14.78 14.46 -11.00
C PHE A 229 13.93 15.69 -10.64
N LYS A 230 12.85 15.51 -9.89
CA LYS A 230 11.99 16.63 -9.46
C LYS A 230 12.69 17.58 -8.49
N LEU A 231 13.56 17.07 -7.63
CA LEU A 231 14.30 17.87 -6.64
C LEU A 231 15.55 18.52 -7.22
N PHE A 232 16.34 17.75 -7.97
CA PHE A 232 17.71 18.11 -8.34
C PHE A 232 17.90 18.31 -9.85
N GLY A 233 16.86 18.06 -10.65
CA GLY A 233 16.92 18.11 -12.10
C GLY A 233 17.69 16.94 -12.72
N ASP A 234 18.15 17.17 -13.94
CA ASP A 234 19.03 16.25 -14.65
C ASP A 234 20.45 16.29 -14.07
N CYS A 235 20.73 15.37 -13.16
CA CYS A 235 22.06 15.17 -12.56
C CYS A 235 22.43 13.69 -12.58
N GLU A 236 23.68 13.37 -12.28
CA GLU A 236 24.17 11.99 -12.38
C GLU A 236 23.37 11.02 -11.51
N LEU A 237 23.02 11.40 -10.28
CA LEU A 237 22.18 10.57 -9.41
C LEU A 237 20.80 10.26 -10.03
N SER A 238 20.13 11.26 -10.60
CA SER A 238 18.84 11.08 -11.28
C SER A 238 18.96 10.12 -12.47
N ARG A 239 20.04 10.24 -13.25
CA ARG A 239 20.33 9.36 -14.39
C ARG A 239 20.63 7.93 -13.92
N GLN A 240 21.40 7.77 -12.85
CA GLN A 240 21.70 6.47 -12.23
C GLN A 240 20.41 5.77 -11.80
N TYR A 241 19.53 6.43 -11.06
CA TYR A 241 18.25 5.84 -10.68
C TYR A 241 17.38 5.49 -11.88
N LEU A 242 17.36 6.31 -12.93
CA LEU A 242 16.63 6.00 -14.15
C LEU A 242 17.21 4.77 -14.88
N ARG A 243 18.54 4.64 -14.95
CA ARG A 243 19.22 3.46 -15.51
C ARG A 243 18.95 2.21 -14.69
N ILE A 244 18.91 2.32 -13.36
CA ILE A 244 18.55 1.20 -12.50
C ILE A 244 17.08 0.82 -12.73
N ALA A 245 16.17 1.80 -12.67
CA ALA A 245 14.74 1.61 -12.86
C ALA A 245 14.42 0.90 -14.19
N SER A 246 15.11 1.28 -15.26
CA SER A 246 14.93 0.67 -16.59
C SER A 246 15.39 -0.79 -16.66
N LYS A 247 16.35 -1.20 -15.83
CA LYS A 247 16.81 -2.58 -15.74
C LYS A 247 15.88 -3.44 -14.87
N VAL A 248 15.51 -2.94 -13.70
CA VAL A 248 14.75 -3.75 -12.71
C VAL A 248 13.29 -3.92 -13.09
N ASN A 249 12.67 -2.94 -13.77
CA ASN A 249 11.30 -3.05 -14.26
C ASN A 249 11.12 -2.24 -15.55
N PRO A 250 11.56 -2.78 -16.70
CA PRO A 250 11.50 -2.09 -17.98
C PRO A 250 10.06 -1.83 -18.45
N PHE A 251 9.09 -2.62 -17.98
CA PHE A 251 7.70 -2.54 -18.45
C PHE A 251 7.07 -1.18 -18.19
N ILE A 252 7.38 -0.54 -17.07
CA ILE A 252 6.86 0.80 -16.74
C ILE A 252 7.33 1.82 -17.78
N LEU A 253 8.63 1.85 -18.07
CA LEU A 253 9.19 2.78 -19.07
C LEU A 253 8.69 2.47 -20.48
N VAL A 254 8.59 1.19 -20.87
CA VAL A 254 8.04 0.79 -22.17
C VAL A 254 6.61 1.30 -22.33
N ARG A 255 5.78 1.18 -21.30
CA ARG A 255 4.40 1.70 -21.33
C ARG A 255 4.37 3.22 -21.44
N ILE A 256 5.20 3.94 -20.68
CA ILE A 256 5.30 5.40 -20.77
C ILE A 256 5.69 5.82 -22.18
N LEU A 257 6.71 5.19 -22.76
CA LEU A 257 7.17 5.49 -24.12
C LEU A 257 6.11 5.15 -25.18
N ALA A 258 5.39 4.05 -25.02
CA ALA A 258 4.28 3.69 -25.91
C ALA A 258 3.14 4.73 -25.84
N SER A 259 2.77 5.17 -24.64
CA SER A 259 1.78 6.24 -24.44
C SER A 259 2.24 7.58 -25.02
N ALA A 260 3.51 7.95 -24.87
CA ALA A 260 4.09 9.17 -25.47
C ALA A 260 4.09 9.12 -27.01
N LYS A 261 4.36 7.95 -27.61
CA LYS A 261 4.22 7.74 -29.07
C LYS A 261 2.76 7.89 -29.54
N GLY A 262 1.79 7.50 -28.70
CA GLY A 262 0.37 7.71 -28.95
C GLY A 262 -0.03 9.18 -28.92
N LEU A 263 0.43 9.94 -27.92
CA LEU A 263 0.21 11.38 -27.79
C LEU A 263 0.77 12.15 -29.00
N THR A 264 2.02 11.86 -29.39
CA THR A 264 2.65 12.51 -30.55
C THR A 264 1.98 12.19 -31.89
N ARG A 265 1.30 11.04 -32.04
CA ARG A 265 0.47 10.72 -33.21
C ARG A 265 -0.88 11.45 -33.18
N ALA A 266 -1.53 11.54 -32.01
CA ALA A 266 -2.79 12.27 -31.85
C ALA A 266 -2.61 13.79 -32.08
N GLU A 267 -1.51 14.36 -31.60
CA GLU A 267 -1.16 15.79 -31.81
C GLU A 267 -0.84 16.10 -33.27
N ARG A 268 -0.29 15.14 -34.03
CA ARG A 268 -0.04 15.29 -35.47
C ARG A 268 -1.31 15.11 -36.33
N GLY A 269 -2.35 14.46 -35.81
CA GLY A 269 -3.65 14.29 -36.51
C GLY A 269 -4.63 15.45 -36.34
N GLY A 270 -4.40 16.36 -35.40
CA GLY A 270 -5.32 17.44 -35.04
C GLY A 270 -5.19 18.75 -35.84
N ARG A 271 -4.42 18.78 -36.94
CA ARG A 271 -4.14 20.02 -37.69
C ARG A 271 -4.40 19.95 -39.19
N VAL A 272 -5.50 19.34 -39.63
CA VAL A 272 -6.09 19.62 -40.96
C VAL A 272 -7.62 19.57 -40.90
N ARG A 273 -8.24 20.67 -40.47
CA ARG A 273 -9.46 21.19 -41.09
C ARG A 273 -9.31 22.71 -41.17
N ARG A 274 -8.79 23.18 -42.30
CA ARG A 274 -8.94 24.57 -42.73
C ARG A 274 -10.02 24.59 -43.80
N VAL A 275 -11.02 25.43 -43.51
CA VAL A 275 -12.08 26.01 -44.34
C VAL A 275 -13.02 25.03 -45.01
#